data_AF-Q67RP6-F1
#
_entry.id   AF-Q67RP6-F1
#
_cell.length_a   1.000
_cell.length_b   1.000
_cell.length_c   1.000
_cell.angle_alpha   90.00
_cell.angle_beta   90.00
_cell.angle_gamma   90.00
#
_symmetry.space_group_name_H-M   'P 1'
#
loop_
_entity.id
_entity.type
_entity.pdbx_description
1 polymer ?
#
loop_
_entity_poly.entity_id
_entity_poly.type
_entity_poly.pdbx_seq_one_letter_code
_entity_poly.pdbx_strand_id
1 'polypeptide(L)'
;MEVRLMQSHGTTPNIAAQAIKSTTRHGFLVALGWVAQRLNLVEILNRHLRIKQKTYAHTPVDKVVEALVAILGNCRYMKDLNFDPEPLVADPAVAQAWGQERFAHFSTVCATFSKLTEENVQQLSDALAEIQAPLLQQEVAAVAGPDRSGMVIVDIDLTGQKVRGETRQYTGTDFGYIQGKLARGYQIAAAFLSGKQQRFAIDGLLKSGKANSRSGACLLELIPRIEARIGRPLRRVEWVEACLAQQKARVRQLYQQLQTVSGKGSARRKQKLQREFQEEVQHLREVNQRLRQYRQENRTNPAPLRILLRADSAFGTPEVIQRLLELGYEFTIKSYSGSNVAYKHLFDAVPAENWVEVEKNRFASEAVTVPGPTLLAPYPVRLVAMRRWDADGREVRSVILTTLQPEELTTTEVVKLYHGRQTIEAGFQEWKGTFHFGTPRMRKYEANAAFTQLVLFAFNLVRWAWRFLSTNSPKLAEAGSRLLVRVAARCRATIRCLGDTLRLVFSRGTPLAGAEITLNRATPYPYALLTPRMSSCSRET
;
A
#
# COMPACT_ATOMS: atom_id res chain seq x y z
N MET A 1 -41.12 -53.69 -45.00
CA MET A 1 -42.01 -53.03 -44.01
C MET A 1 -42.55 -54.17 -43.16
N GLU A 2 -42.31 -54.32 -41.87
CA GLU A 2 -42.07 -53.40 -40.76
C GLU A 2 -41.28 -54.18 -39.70
N VAL A 3 -40.22 -53.59 -39.13
CA VAL A 3 -39.44 -54.18 -38.03
C VAL A 3 -40.03 -53.65 -36.72
N ARG A 4 -40.61 -54.56 -35.91
CA ARG A 4 -41.06 -54.28 -34.54
C ARG A 4 -39.84 -54.16 -33.62
N LEU A 5 -39.56 -52.95 -33.16
CA LEU A 5 -38.67 -52.68 -32.04
C LEU A 5 -39.36 -53.09 -30.73
N MET A 6 -38.83 -54.10 -30.05
CA MET A 6 -39.12 -54.35 -28.64
C MET A 6 -38.14 -53.56 -27.77
N GLN A 7 -38.73 -52.81 -26.84
CA GLN A 7 -38.08 -51.91 -25.90
C GLN A 7 -37.19 -52.69 -24.92
N SER A 8 -35.90 -52.32 -24.82
CA SER A 8 -35.06 -52.68 -23.68
C SER A 8 -35.12 -51.57 -22.64
N HIS A 9 -35.45 -51.95 -21.40
CA HIS A 9 -35.39 -51.08 -20.24
C HIS A 9 -33.94 -50.70 -19.94
N GLY A 10 -33.53 -49.51 -20.41
CA GLY A 10 -32.29 -48.87 -20.00
C GLY A 10 -32.49 -48.19 -18.65
N THR A 11 -32.14 -48.88 -17.56
CA THR A 11 -31.83 -48.24 -16.29
C THR A 11 -30.67 -47.28 -16.53
N THR A 12 -30.95 -45.98 -16.57
CA THR A 12 -29.91 -44.95 -16.60
C THR A 12 -29.09 -45.10 -15.32
N PRO A 13 -27.78 -45.36 -15.38
CA PRO A 13 -26.96 -45.34 -14.19
C PRO A 13 -26.98 -43.89 -13.69
N ASN A 14 -27.55 -43.70 -12.51
CA ASN A 14 -27.43 -42.48 -11.73
C ASN A 14 -25.94 -42.32 -11.39
N ILE A 15 -25.19 -41.64 -12.25
CA ILE A 15 -23.82 -41.22 -11.99
C ILE A 15 -23.93 -40.12 -10.91
N ALA A 16 -24.13 -40.57 -9.67
CA ALA A 16 -23.88 -39.73 -8.51
C ALA A 16 -22.41 -39.32 -8.62
N ALA A 17 -22.17 -38.04 -8.95
CA ALA A 17 -20.84 -37.45 -9.04
C ALA A 17 -20.05 -37.84 -7.78
N GLN A 18 -19.11 -38.79 -7.92
CA GLN A 18 -18.32 -39.26 -6.80
C GLN A 18 -17.56 -38.06 -6.23
N ALA A 19 -17.84 -37.74 -4.97
CA ALA A 19 -17.16 -36.65 -4.29
C ALA A 19 -15.67 -36.99 -4.18
N ILE A 20 -14.81 -36.24 -4.86
CA ILE A 20 -13.36 -36.38 -4.68
C ILE A 20 -13.06 -36.00 -3.24
N LYS A 21 -12.57 -36.97 -2.47
CA LYS A 21 -12.18 -36.82 -1.07
C LYS A 21 -10.68 -36.92 -0.96
N SER A 22 -10.04 -35.82 -0.59
CA SER A 22 -8.61 -35.77 -0.26
C SER A 22 -8.42 -35.12 1.11
N THR A 23 -7.21 -35.20 1.64
CA THR A 23 -6.87 -34.59 2.94
C THR A 23 -5.67 -33.68 2.77
N THR A 24 -5.63 -32.61 3.55
CA THR A 24 -4.51 -31.65 3.61
C THR A 24 -4.11 -31.42 5.05
N ARG A 25 -2.85 -31.05 5.27
CA ARG A 25 -2.35 -30.56 6.56
C ARG A 25 -2.53 -29.04 6.71
N HIS A 26 -2.97 -28.37 5.63
CA HIS A 26 -3.00 -26.92 5.51
C HIS A 26 -4.34 -26.43 4.95
N GLY A 27 -5.43 -26.64 5.70
CA GLY A 27 -6.80 -26.44 5.23
C GLY A 27 -7.07 -25.10 4.55
N PHE A 28 -6.77 -23.98 5.21
CA PHE A 28 -7.07 -22.66 4.63
C PHE A 28 -6.21 -22.32 3.39
N LEU A 29 -5.00 -22.87 3.27
CA LEU A 29 -4.17 -22.66 2.08
C LEU A 29 -4.77 -23.29 0.82
N VAL A 30 -5.52 -24.38 0.97
CA VAL A 30 -6.29 -24.96 -0.13
C VAL A 30 -7.39 -23.99 -0.54
N ALA A 31 -8.15 -23.42 0.41
CA ALA A 31 -9.18 -22.41 0.10
C ALA A 31 -8.59 -21.22 -0.68
N LEU A 32 -7.45 -20.70 -0.20
CA LEU A 32 -6.76 -19.57 -0.83
C LEU A 32 -6.22 -19.89 -2.21
N GLY A 33 -5.66 -21.08 -2.43
CA GLY A 33 -5.19 -21.50 -3.75
C GLY A 33 -6.30 -21.50 -4.78
N TRP A 34 -7.50 -21.95 -4.39
CA TRP A 34 -8.65 -21.99 -5.29
C TRP A 34 -9.17 -20.59 -5.61
N VAL A 35 -9.13 -19.69 -4.64
CA VAL A 35 -9.37 -18.26 -4.88
C VAL A 35 -8.31 -17.68 -5.82
N ALA A 36 -7.04 -18.04 -5.65
CA ALA A 36 -5.95 -17.61 -6.52
C ALA A 36 -6.10 -18.14 -7.97
N GLN A 37 -6.65 -19.33 -8.17
CA GLN A 37 -6.97 -19.85 -9.51
C GLN A 37 -8.08 -19.02 -10.17
N ARG A 38 -9.16 -18.68 -9.46
CA ARG A 38 -10.23 -17.81 -10.01
C ARG A 38 -9.74 -16.43 -10.41
N LEU A 39 -8.68 -15.99 -9.75
CA LEU A 39 -8.00 -14.76 -10.06
C LEU A 39 -7.10 -14.80 -11.28
N ASN A 40 -6.90 -15.97 -11.88
CA ASN A 40 -5.88 -16.21 -12.89
C ASN A 40 -4.48 -15.78 -12.39
N LEU A 41 -4.21 -15.91 -11.08
CA LEU A 41 -2.99 -15.39 -10.45
C LEU A 41 -1.73 -15.89 -11.16
N VAL A 42 -1.66 -17.20 -11.41
CA VAL A 42 -0.49 -17.83 -12.07
C VAL A 42 -0.36 -17.37 -13.52
N GLU A 43 -1.47 -17.24 -14.24
CA GLU A 43 -1.48 -16.79 -15.63
C GLU A 43 -1.00 -15.33 -15.74
N ILE A 44 -1.54 -14.44 -14.91
CA ILE A 44 -1.15 -13.02 -14.90
C ILE A 44 0.33 -12.88 -14.51
N LEU A 45 0.80 -13.61 -13.50
CA LEU A 45 2.23 -13.63 -13.16
C LEU A 45 3.09 -14.12 -14.34
N ASN A 46 2.68 -15.19 -15.03
CA ASN A 46 3.36 -15.67 -16.23
C ASN A 46 3.32 -14.67 -17.38
N ARG A 47 2.30 -13.82 -17.48
CA ARG A 47 2.21 -12.79 -18.51
C ARG A 47 3.20 -11.65 -18.28
N HIS A 48 3.39 -11.23 -17.04
CA HIS A 48 4.20 -10.06 -16.70
C HIS A 48 5.66 -10.37 -16.33
N LEU A 49 5.89 -11.44 -15.58
CA LEU A 49 7.16 -11.66 -14.91
C LEU A 49 8.17 -12.37 -15.82
N ARG A 50 9.34 -11.75 -16.03
CA ARG A 50 10.40 -12.25 -16.92
C ARG A 50 11.72 -12.40 -16.18
N ILE A 51 11.86 -13.49 -15.41
CA ILE A 51 13.08 -13.77 -14.64
C ILE A 51 14.05 -14.59 -15.49
N LYS A 52 15.26 -14.07 -15.72
CA LYS A 52 16.32 -14.76 -16.47
C LYS A 52 16.90 -15.93 -15.65
N GLN A 53 16.24 -17.09 -15.74
CA GLN A 53 16.65 -18.32 -15.08
C GLN A 53 16.22 -19.56 -15.88
N LYS A 54 17.13 -20.53 -16.02
CA LYS A 54 16.81 -21.83 -16.63
C LYS A 54 15.75 -22.57 -15.82
N THR A 55 14.70 -23.02 -16.51
CA THR A 55 13.66 -23.88 -15.96
C THR A 55 14.12 -25.33 -16.02
N TYR A 56 13.92 -26.04 -14.91
CA TYR A 56 14.08 -27.48 -14.81
C TYR A 56 12.71 -28.06 -14.41
N ALA A 57 12.54 -28.49 -13.16
CA ALA A 57 11.26 -29.01 -12.67
C ALA A 57 10.22 -27.91 -12.35
N HIS A 58 10.66 -26.70 -11.99
CA HIS A 58 9.77 -25.60 -11.59
C HIS A 58 10.14 -24.32 -12.34
N THR A 59 9.16 -23.62 -12.89
CA THR A 59 9.33 -22.31 -13.54
C THR A 59 9.69 -21.25 -12.51
N PRO A 60 10.31 -20.11 -12.90
CA PRO A 60 10.53 -18.99 -11.99
C PRO A 60 9.25 -18.46 -11.32
N VAL A 61 8.11 -18.48 -12.02
CA VAL A 61 6.81 -18.05 -11.48
C VAL A 61 6.31 -19.02 -10.42
N ASP A 62 6.48 -20.33 -10.61
CA ASP A 62 6.11 -21.34 -9.59
C ASP A 62 6.77 -21.03 -8.24
N LYS A 63 8.06 -20.67 -8.28
CA LYS A 63 8.84 -20.33 -7.07
C LYS A 63 8.42 -18.99 -6.44
N VAL A 64 7.89 -18.05 -7.22
CA VAL A 64 7.29 -16.82 -6.69
C VAL A 64 5.96 -17.12 -6.00
N VAL A 65 5.15 -18.00 -6.59
CA VAL A 65 3.90 -18.50 -5.98
C VAL A 65 4.21 -19.27 -4.69
N GLU A 66 5.22 -20.13 -4.67
CA GLU A 66 5.67 -20.85 -3.46
C GLU A 66 6.10 -19.90 -2.34
N ALA A 67 6.76 -18.78 -2.67
CA ALA A 67 7.10 -17.74 -1.69
C ALA A 67 5.85 -17.04 -1.13
N LEU A 68 4.83 -16.81 -1.96
CA LEU A 68 3.53 -16.31 -1.51
C LEU A 68 2.82 -17.32 -0.60
N VAL A 69 2.81 -18.60 -0.98
CA VAL A 69 2.24 -19.69 -0.16
C VAL A 69 2.96 -19.80 1.18
N ALA A 70 4.29 -19.65 1.22
CA ALA A 70 5.05 -19.63 2.47
C ALA A 70 4.63 -18.47 3.39
N ILE A 71 4.37 -17.28 2.84
CA ILE A 71 3.85 -16.14 3.61
C ILE A 71 2.47 -16.47 4.20
N LEU A 72 1.57 -17.01 3.37
CA LEU A 72 0.18 -17.36 3.76
C LEU A 72 0.11 -18.56 4.69
N GLY A 73 1.11 -19.45 4.65
CA GLY A 73 1.26 -20.63 5.52
C GLY A 73 1.94 -20.35 6.85
N ASN A 74 2.18 -19.06 7.15
CA ASN A 74 2.85 -18.60 8.36
C ASN A 74 4.29 -19.14 8.51
N CYS A 75 5.01 -19.38 7.40
CA CYS A 75 6.43 -19.72 7.45
C CYS A 75 7.25 -18.50 7.91
N ARG A 76 8.01 -18.67 8.99
CA ARG A 76 8.87 -17.61 9.54
C ARG A 76 10.10 -17.40 8.67
N TYR A 77 10.67 -18.49 8.14
CA TYR A 77 11.80 -18.51 7.24
C TYR A 77 11.47 -19.32 5.99
N MET A 78 12.15 -19.05 4.87
CA MET A 78 11.92 -19.82 3.64
C MET A 78 12.21 -21.32 3.81
N LYS A 79 13.20 -21.67 4.64
CA LYS A 79 13.54 -23.06 4.94
C LYS A 79 12.40 -23.87 5.58
N ASP A 80 11.43 -23.17 6.18
CA ASP A 80 10.28 -23.80 6.83
C ASP A 80 9.34 -24.45 5.79
N LEU A 81 9.43 -24.07 4.50
CA LEU A 81 8.75 -24.82 3.41
C LEU A 81 9.08 -26.32 3.47
N ASN A 82 10.33 -26.67 3.80
CA ASN A 82 10.84 -28.04 3.82
C ASN A 82 11.02 -28.62 5.23
N PHE A 83 11.32 -27.77 6.23
CA PHE A 83 11.75 -28.23 7.56
C PHE A 83 10.77 -27.92 8.70
N ASP A 84 9.61 -27.34 8.41
CA ASP A 84 8.52 -27.28 9.39
C ASP A 84 8.07 -28.71 9.78
N PRO A 85 7.59 -28.96 11.01
CA PRO A 85 7.05 -30.28 11.38
C PRO A 85 5.95 -30.80 10.44
N GLU A 86 5.22 -29.91 9.79
CA GLU A 86 4.25 -30.22 8.74
C GLU A 86 4.68 -29.50 7.44
N PRO A 87 5.66 -30.02 6.68
CA PRO A 87 6.24 -29.29 5.55
C PRO A 87 5.21 -29.02 4.43
N LEU A 88 5.18 -27.79 3.92
CA LEU A 88 4.33 -27.42 2.79
C LEU A 88 4.68 -28.17 1.51
N VAL A 89 5.97 -28.45 1.29
CA VAL A 89 6.42 -29.23 0.12
C VAL A 89 5.90 -30.67 0.09
N ALA A 90 5.43 -31.18 1.24
CA ALA A 90 4.87 -32.51 1.37
C ALA A 90 3.33 -32.54 1.26
N ASP A 91 2.69 -31.40 0.96
CA ASP A 91 1.23 -31.28 0.85
C ASP A 91 0.78 -31.11 -0.61
N PRO A 92 0.50 -32.21 -1.33
CA PRO A 92 0.12 -32.16 -2.75
C PRO A 92 -1.23 -31.45 -2.96
N ALA A 93 -2.12 -31.46 -1.96
CA ALA A 93 -3.40 -30.77 -2.08
C ALA A 93 -3.22 -29.25 -2.12
N VAL A 94 -2.25 -28.71 -1.37
CA VAL A 94 -1.89 -27.29 -1.47
C VAL A 94 -1.21 -26.99 -2.79
N ALA A 95 -0.26 -27.81 -3.24
CA ALA A 95 0.40 -27.59 -4.53
C ALA A 95 -0.62 -27.51 -5.68
N GLN A 96 -1.52 -28.49 -5.76
CA GLN A 96 -2.57 -28.55 -6.78
C GLN A 96 -3.54 -27.38 -6.68
N ALA A 97 -3.92 -26.99 -5.45
CA ALA A 97 -4.74 -25.81 -5.20
C ALA A 97 -4.10 -24.52 -5.75
N TRP A 98 -2.78 -24.44 -5.79
CA TRP A 98 -2.04 -23.29 -6.31
C TRP A 98 -1.55 -23.47 -7.75
N GLY A 99 -2.10 -24.45 -8.48
CA GLY A 99 -1.84 -24.67 -9.91
C GLY A 99 -0.52 -25.38 -10.20
N GLN A 100 0.06 -26.09 -9.22
CA GLN A 100 1.33 -26.80 -9.36
C GLN A 100 1.18 -28.28 -9.01
N GLU A 101 1.98 -29.14 -9.64
CA GLU A 101 1.99 -30.57 -9.31
C GLU A 101 2.59 -30.82 -7.92
N ARG A 102 3.70 -30.13 -7.63
CA ARG A 102 4.44 -30.17 -6.36
C ARG A 102 5.17 -28.85 -6.17
N PHE A 103 5.56 -28.53 -4.95
CA PHE A 103 6.40 -27.37 -4.66
C PHE A 103 7.90 -27.70 -4.71
N ALA A 104 8.68 -26.70 -5.10
CA ALA A 104 10.14 -26.79 -5.10
C ALA A 104 10.72 -26.75 -3.69
N HIS A 105 11.98 -27.21 -3.57
CA HIS A 105 12.75 -27.05 -2.34
C HIS A 105 13.09 -25.56 -2.09
N PHE A 106 13.07 -25.10 -0.83
CA PHE A 106 13.26 -23.68 -0.49
C PHE A 106 14.54 -23.06 -1.07
N SER A 107 15.60 -23.85 -1.25
CA SER A 107 16.87 -23.37 -1.81
C SER A 107 16.72 -22.91 -3.26
N THR A 108 15.86 -23.56 -4.07
CA THR A 108 15.60 -23.12 -5.45
C THR A 108 14.74 -21.86 -5.47
N VAL A 109 13.78 -21.73 -4.55
CA VAL A 109 13.03 -20.48 -4.34
C VAL A 109 13.99 -19.34 -4.00
N CYS A 110 14.85 -19.52 -3.01
CA CYS A 110 15.86 -18.53 -2.63
C CYS A 110 16.82 -18.19 -3.78
N ALA A 111 17.21 -19.17 -4.60
CA ALA A 111 18.04 -18.95 -5.77
C ALA A 111 17.33 -18.10 -6.84
N THR A 112 16.02 -18.28 -7.03
CA THR A 112 15.20 -17.44 -7.92
C THR A 112 15.11 -16.02 -7.42
N PHE A 113 14.80 -15.82 -6.14
CA PHE A 113 14.73 -14.47 -5.56
C PHE A 113 16.07 -13.74 -5.61
N SER A 114 17.19 -14.47 -5.51
CA SER A 114 18.53 -13.89 -5.63
C SER A 114 18.85 -13.37 -7.05
N LYS A 115 18.10 -13.82 -8.07
CA LYS A 115 18.25 -13.37 -9.46
C LYS A 115 17.39 -12.17 -9.83
N LEU A 116 16.42 -11.78 -8.99
CA LEU A 116 15.51 -10.67 -9.28
C LEU A 116 16.28 -9.36 -9.49
N THR A 117 15.90 -8.62 -10.53
CA THR A 117 16.33 -7.25 -10.79
C THR A 117 15.27 -6.26 -10.31
N GLU A 118 15.59 -4.96 -10.32
CA GLU A 118 14.61 -3.90 -10.08
C GLU A 118 13.43 -3.99 -11.06
N GLU A 119 13.71 -4.26 -12.34
CA GLU A 119 12.68 -4.49 -13.36
C GLU A 119 11.75 -5.65 -12.99
N ASN A 120 12.29 -6.78 -12.49
CA ASN A 120 11.45 -7.90 -12.06
C ASN A 120 10.59 -7.55 -10.84
N VAL A 121 11.08 -6.70 -9.93
CA VAL A 121 10.27 -6.21 -8.80
C VAL A 121 9.11 -5.34 -9.30
N GLN A 122 9.36 -4.49 -10.30
CA GLN A 122 8.32 -3.67 -10.92
C GLN A 122 7.29 -4.55 -11.66
N GLN A 123 7.74 -5.50 -12.49
CA GLN A 123 6.88 -6.48 -13.16
C GLN A 123 6.00 -7.25 -12.16
N LEU A 124 6.57 -7.67 -11.02
CA LEU A 124 5.81 -8.34 -9.96
C LEU A 124 4.77 -7.39 -9.34
N SER A 125 5.14 -6.15 -9.03
CA SER A 125 4.21 -5.15 -8.49
C SER A 125 3.04 -4.90 -9.43
N ASP A 126 3.30 -4.78 -10.74
CA ASP A 126 2.29 -4.51 -11.76
C ASP A 126 1.38 -5.72 -11.99
N ALA A 127 1.93 -6.94 -11.98
CA ALA A 127 1.14 -8.16 -12.08
C ALA A 127 0.17 -8.31 -10.88
N LEU A 128 0.66 -8.07 -9.66
CA LEU A 128 -0.16 -8.12 -8.46
C LEU A 128 -1.20 -6.98 -8.44
N ALA A 129 -0.88 -5.82 -9.04
CA ALA A 129 -1.81 -4.73 -9.29
C ALA A 129 -3.00 -5.18 -10.13
N GLU A 130 -2.71 -5.81 -11.28
CA GLU A 130 -3.72 -6.24 -12.23
C GLU A 130 -4.69 -7.23 -11.57
N ILE A 131 -4.15 -8.18 -10.82
CA ILE A 131 -4.94 -9.17 -10.06
C ILE A 131 -5.89 -8.47 -9.07
N GLN A 132 -5.46 -7.37 -8.45
CA GLN A 132 -6.20 -6.68 -7.39
C GLN A 132 -7.09 -5.54 -7.87
N ALA A 133 -6.88 -5.04 -9.09
CA ALA A 133 -7.49 -3.82 -9.59
C ALA A 133 -9.02 -3.84 -9.53
N PRO A 134 -9.75 -4.90 -9.93
CA PRO A 134 -11.22 -4.88 -9.88
C PRO A 134 -11.78 -4.61 -8.49
N LEU A 135 -11.13 -5.14 -7.45
CA LEU A 135 -11.57 -5.01 -6.06
C LEU A 135 -11.20 -3.66 -5.47
N LEU A 136 -9.98 -3.22 -5.75
CA LEU A 136 -9.51 -1.91 -5.31
C LEU A 136 -10.42 -0.83 -5.89
N GLN A 137 -10.78 -0.96 -7.17
CA GLN A 137 -11.71 -0.04 -7.83
C GLN A 137 -13.11 -0.09 -7.25
N GLN A 138 -13.60 -1.25 -6.79
CA GLN A 138 -14.87 -1.34 -6.06
C GLN A 138 -14.83 -0.60 -4.72
N GLU A 139 -13.76 -0.77 -3.93
CA GLU A 139 -13.61 -0.04 -2.66
C GLU A 139 -13.46 1.48 -2.90
N VAL A 140 -12.68 1.88 -3.90
CA VAL A 140 -12.53 3.29 -4.29
C VAL A 140 -13.87 3.88 -4.73
N ALA A 141 -14.59 3.22 -5.63
CA ALA A 141 -15.90 3.69 -6.09
C ALA A 141 -16.92 3.75 -4.95
N ALA A 142 -16.89 2.77 -4.03
CA ALA A 142 -17.76 2.76 -2.87
C ALA A 142 -17.51 3.97 -1.97
N VAL A 143 -16.25 4.35 -1.73
CA VAL A 143 -15.87 5.53 -0.92
C VAL A 143 -16.14 6.84 -1.67
N ALA A 144 -15.74 6.94 -2.94
CA ALA A 144 -15.86 8.14 -3.74
C ALA A 144 -17.32 8.49 -4.08
N GLY A 145 -18.22 7.51 -4.12
CA GLY A 145 -19.60 7.72 -4.52
C GLY A 145 -19.78 7.86 -6.04
N PRO A 146 -21.04 7.95 -6.50
CA PRO A 146 -21.37 7.96 -7.93
C PRO A 146 -20.87 9.23 -8.66
N ASP A 147 -20.84 10.36 -7.97
CA ASP A 147 -20.35 11.66 -8.46
C ASP A 147 -18.84 11.87 -8.20
N ARG A 148 -18.18 10.91 -7.53
CA ARG A 148 -16.77 10.95 -7.13
C ARG A 148 -16.38 12.12 -6.22
N SER A 149 -17.33 12.76 -5.57
CA SER A 149 -17.08 13.86 -4.62
C SER A 149 -16.65 13.34 -3.23
N GLY A 150 -16.92 12.07 -2.94
CA GLY A 150 -16.56 11.41 -1.70
C GLY A 150 -15.05 11.40 -1.45
N MET A 151 -14.67 11.69 -0.21
CA MET A 151 -13.28 11.79 0.19
C MET A 151 -12.62 10.41 0.34
N VAL A 152 -11.73 10.08 -0.60
CA VAL A 152 -10.93 8.85 -0.59
C VAL A 152 -9.75 9.02 0.36
N ILE A 153 -9.82 8.42 1.55
CA ILE A 153 -8.77 8.54 2.57
C ILE A 153 -7.67 7.50 2.33
N VAL A 154 -6.44 7.99 2.17
CA VAL A 154 -5.23 7.17 2.04
C VAL A 154 -4.30 7.43 3.23
N ASP A 155 -4.08 6.40 4.03
CA ASP A 155 -3.11 6.39 5.11
C ASP A 155 -1.73 6.07 4.57
N ILE A 156 -0.71 6.84 4.99
CA ILE A 156 0.68 6.63 4.59
C ILE A 156 1.56 6.66 5.81
N ASP A 157 2.36 5.60 5.96
CA ASP A 157 3.25 5.45 7.10
C ASP A 157 4.48 4.61 6.72
N LEU A 158 5.46 4.59 7.61
CA LEU A 158 6.65 3.78 7.50
C LEU A 158 6.66 2.64 8.50
N THR A 159 7.19 1.51 8.05
CA THR A 159 7.61 0.44 8.96
C THR A 159 9.04 0.01 8.70
N GLY A 160 9.83 -0.07 9.77
CA GLY A 160 11.21 -0.51 9.70
C GLY A 160 11.37 -2.04 9.80
N GLN A 161 12.32 -2.56 9.03
CA GLN A 161 12.84 -3.93 9.11
C GLN A 161 14.29 -3.91 9.56
N LYS A 162 14.54 -4.39 10.77
CA LYS A 162 15.88 -4.44 11.35
C LYS A 162 16.64 -5.67 10.85
N VAL A 163 17.89 -5.50 10.43
CA VAL A 163 18.80 -6.65 10.21
C VAL A 163 19.41 -7.11 11.53
N ARG A 164 19.78 -8.40 11.61
CA ARG A 164 20.41 -8.94 12.81
C ARG A 164 21.85 -8.39 12.94
N GLY A 165 22.11 -7.68 14.03
CA GLY A 165 23.41 -7.02 14.26
C GLY A 165 23.67 -5.90 13.26
N GLU A 166 24.94 -5.69 12.91
CA GLU A 166 25.39 -4.66 11.97
C GLU A 166 25.92 -5.25 10.66
N THR A 167 25.51 -6.49 10.34
CA THR A 167 25.99 -7.22 9.17
C THR A 167 25.74 -6.44 7.87
N ARG A 168 26.77 -6.41 7.02
CA ARG A 168 26.71 -5.84 5.65
C ARG A 168 26.31 -6.87 4.60
N GLN A 169 25.96 -8.09 5.01
CA GLN A 169 25.51 -9.15 4.10
C GLN A 169 24.18 -8.82 3.40
N TYR A 170 23.41 -7.86 3.94
CA TYR A 170 22.17 -7.40 3.34
C TYR A 170 22.43 -6.16 2.48
N THR A 171 22.23 -6.28 1.16
CA THR A 171 22.47 -5.18 0.21
C THR A 171 21.39 -4.09 0.36
N GLY A 172 21.73 -2.82 0.09
CA GLY A 172 20.79 -1.70 0.17
C GLY A 172 20.35 -1.30 1.60
N THR A 173 20.93 -1.89 2.64
CA THR A 173 20.65 -1.50 4.03
C THR A 173 21.40 -0.24 4.42
N ASP A 174 20.83 0.55 5.32
CA ASP A 174 21.51 1.71 5.93
C ASP A 174 21.06 1.91 7.37
N PHE A 175 21.76 2.75 8.14
CA PHE A 175 21.34 3.17 9.47
C PHE A 175 20.18 4.16 9.39
N GLY A 176 19.18 3.94 10.22
CA GLY A 176 18.10 4.88 10.44
C GLY A 176 17.32 4.54 11.71
N TYR A 177 16.31 5.34 12.02
CA TYR A 177 15.46 5.10 13.18
C TYR A 177 14.45 4.00 12.86
N ILE A 178 14.76 2.77 13.26
CA ILE A 178 14.01 1.55 12.97
C ILE A 178 13.50 0.99 14.30
N GLN A 179 12.17 0.86 14.45
CA GLN A 179 11.53 0.33 15.66
C GLN A 179 11.96 1.08 16.95
N GLY A 180 11.97 2.41 16.88
CA GLY A 180 12.28 3.24 18.05
C GLY A 180 13.76 3.36 18.40
N LYS A 181 14.67 2.82 17.58
CA LYS A 181 16.11 2.83 17.85
C LYS A 181 16.91 3.07 16.58
N LEU A 182 18.09 3.70 16.71
CA LEU A 182 19.05 3.73 15.62
C LEU A 182 19.52 2.30 15.34
N ALA A 183 19.25 1.80 14.13
CA ALA A 183 19.66 0.47 13.72
C ALA A 183 19.87 0.41 12.20
N ARG A 184 20.67 -0.57 11.76
CA ARG A 184 20.82 -0.88 10.34
C ARG A 184 19.63 -1.71 9.85
N GLY A 185 19.12 -1.38 8.66
CA GLY A 185 18.02 -2.13 8.06
C GLY A 185 17.38 -1.42 6.88
N TYR A 186 16.10 -1.69 6.68
CA TYR A 186 15.25 -1.07 5.67
C TYR A 186 14.10 -0.29 6.31
N GLN A 187 13.54 0.64 5.54
CA GLN A 187 12.23 1.24 5.78
C GLN A 187 11.29 0.78 4.67
N ILE A 188 10.02 0.63 4.97
CA ILE A 188 8.98 0.37 3.99
C ILE A 188 7.96 1.49 4.10
N ALA A 189 7.81 2.27 3.03
CA ALA A 189 6.70 3.19 2.88
C ALA A 189 5.53 2.45 2.26
N ALA A 190 4.34 2.55 2.85
CA ALA A 190 3.16 1.88 2.33
C ALA A 190 1.96 2.82 2.39
N ALA A 191 1.07 2.65 1.41
CA ALA A 191 -0.18 3.37 1.31
C ALA A 191 -1.36 2.41 1.51
N PHE A 192 -2.31 2.79 2.35
CA PHE A 192 -3.51 2.02 2.60
C PHE A 192 -4.75 2.87 2.35
N LEU A 193 -5.68 2.34 1.57
CA LEU A 193 -7.02 2.89 1.45
C LEU A 193 -7.80 2.55 2.72
N SER A 194 -8.39 3.57 3.35
CA SER A 194 -9.47 3.39 4.33
C SER A 194 -10.78 3.13 3.57
N GLY A 195 -10.98 1.88 3.12
CA GLY A 195 -12.16 1.47 2.35
C GLY A 195 -13.42 1.34 3.21
N LYS A 196 -14.60 1.34 2.56
CA LYS A 196 -15.88 1.17 3.27
C LYS A 196 -16.02 -0.20 3.93
N GLN A 197 -15.52 -1.24 3.28
CA GLN A 197 -15.66 -2.61 3.81
C GLN A 197 -14.43 -3.05 4.58
N GLN A 198 -13.26 -2.60 4.13
CA GLN A 198 -11.99 -2.98 4.73
C GLN A 198 -10.88 -2.03 4.31
N ARG A 199 -9.80 -2.02 5.10
CA ARG A 199 -8.52 -1.47 4.67
C ARG A 199 -7.95 -2.25 3.50
N PHE A 200 -7.36 -1.54 2.54
CA PHE A 200 -6.74 -2.13 1.37
C PHE A 200 -5.31 -1.59 1.21
N ALA A 201 -4.31 -2.47 1.15
CA ALA A 201 -2.95 -2.05 0.86
C ALA A 201 -2.82 -1.71 -0.64
N ILE A 202 -2.59 -0.44 -0.97
CA ILE A 202 -2.57 0.06 -2.35
C ILE A 202 -1.25 -0.29 -3.01
N ASP A 203 -0.14 0.10 -2.38
CA ASP A 203 1.23 -0.13 -2.83
C ASP A 203 2.20 0.09 -1.66
N GLY A 204 3.47 -0.28 -1.86
CA GLY A 204 4.55 0.06 -0.94
C GLY A 204 5.94 -0.05 -1.56
N LEU A 205 6.87 0.70 -1.00
CA LEU A 205 8.25 0.82 -1.42
C LEU A 205 9.18 0.39 -0.30
N LEU A 206 10.02 -0.61 -0.57
CA LEU A 206 11.20 -0.86 0.23
C LEU A 206 12.21 0.27 -0.02
N LYS A 207 12.86 0.73 1.04
CA LYS A 207 13.89 1.77 1.01
C LYS A 207 14.99 1.43 2.01
N SER A 208 16.17 2.03 1.84
CA SER A 208 17.24 1.90 2.84
C SER A 208 16.81 2.48 4.19
N GLY A 209 17.45 2.04 5.29
CA GLY A 209 17.09 2.49 6.64
C GLY A 209 17.10 4.02 6.82
N LYS A 210 17.95 4.73 6.06
CA LYS A 210 18.10 6.19 6.10
C LYS A 210 16.99 6.96 5.36
N ALA A 211 16.17 6.28 4.55
CA ALA A 211 15.33 6.90 3.53
C ALA A 211 14.30 7.93 4.03
N ASN A 212 14.00 7.97 5.32
CA ASN A 212 13.13 9.01 5.89
C ASN A 212 13.76 9.88 6.98
N SER A 213 15.09 9.95 7.00
CA SER A 213 15.77 10.68 8.05
C SER A 213 15.50 12.19 8.00
N ARG A 214 15.14 12.78 6.84
CA ARG A 214 15.03 14.25 6.69
C ARG A 214 14.11 14.83 5.61
N SER A 215 13.66 14.09 4.59
CA SER A 215 13.08 14.72 3.38
C SER A 215 11.62 14.36 3.05
N GLY A 216 11.01 13.37 3.70
CA GLY A 216 9.68 12.88 3.32
C GLY A 216 9.58 12.40 1.86
N ALA A 217 10.71 12.26 1.14
CA ALA A 217 10.76 11.98 -0.29
C ALA A 217 10.07 10.65 -0.66
N CYS A 218 10.04 9.70 0.28
CA CYS A 218 9.34 8.43 0.09
C CYS A 218 7.84 8.62 -0.20
N LEU A 219 7.20 9.66 0.36
CA LEU A 219 5.80 9.96 0.03
C LEU A 219 5.66 10.40 -1.44
N LEU A 220 6.52 11.31 -1.90
CA LEU A 220 6.47 11.80 -3.27
C LEU A 220 6.78 10.70 -4.30
N GLU A 221 7.61 9.72 -3.94
CA GLU A 221 7.85 8.52 -4.74
C GLU A 221 6.66 7.53 -4.72
N LEU A 222 5.89 7.49 -3.63
CA LEU A 222 4.68 6.67 -3.51
C LEU A 222 3.53 7.21 -4.35
N ILE A 223 3.42 8.53 -4.51
CA ILE A 223 2.29 9.19 -5.18
C ILE A 223 2.03 8.64 -6.60
N PRO A 224 3.00 8.59 -7.52
CA PRO A 224 2.75 8.04 -8.86
C PRO A 224 2.24 6.60 -8.85
N ARG A 225 2.68 5.81 -7.85
CA ARG A 225 2.22 4.42 -7.67
C ARG A 225 0.77 4.39 -7.20
N ILE A 226 0.45 5.15 -6.16
CA ILE A 226 -0.93 5.29 -5.66
C ILE A 226 -1.84 5.72 -6.81
N GLU A 227 -1.46 6.75 -7.56
CA GLU A 227 -2.27 7.29 -8.65
C GLU A 227 -2.47 6.31 -9.80
N ALA A 228 -1.47 5.47 -10.11
CA ALA A 228 -1.61 4.40 -11.08
C ALA A 228 -2.61 3.32 -10.63
N ARG A 229 -2.81 3.14 -9.31
CA ARG A 229 -3.71 2.12 -8.75
C ARG A 229 -5.14 2.61 -8.54
N ILE A 230 -5.32 3.85 -8.08
CA ILE A 230 -6.64 4.36 -7.68
C ILE A 230 -7.14 5.54 -8.53
N GLY A 231 -6.28 6.21 -9.31
CA GLY A 231 -6.59 7.49 -9.95
C GLY A 231 -6.01 8.67 -9.16
N ARG A 232 -6.24 9.90 -9.64
CA ARG A 232 -5.57 11.10 -9.10
C ARG A 232 -6.50 12.30 -8.93
N PRO A 233 -6.16 13.26 -8.05
CA PRO A 233 -6.85 14.54 -7.97
C PRO A 233 -6.61 15.43 -9.18
N LEU A 234 -7.38 16.50 -9.28
CA LEU A 234 -7.12 17.58 -10.23
C LEU A 234 -5.90 18.39 -9.76
N ARG A 235 -4.90 18.57 -10.62
CA ARG A 235 -3.71 19.35 -10.30
C ARG A 235 -4.06 20.84 -10.17
N ARG A 236 -3.48 21.50 -9.17
CA ARG A 236 -3.67 22.93 -8.86
C ARG A 236 -2.71 23.77 -9.69
N VAL A 237 -2.95 23.83 -11.00
CA VAL A 237 -2.09 24.53 -11.96
C VAL A 237 -1.96 26.02 -11.66
N GLU A 238 -3.00 26.63 -11.09
CA GLU A 238 -3.04 28.04 -10.71
C GLU A 238 -2.01 28.37 -9.62
N TRP A 239 -1.75 27.44 -8.69
CA TRP A 239 -0.72 27.63 -7.67
C TRP A 239 0.69 27.51 -8.24
N VAL A 240 0.88 26.60 -9.20
CA VAL A 240 2.16 26.47 -9.91
C VAL A 240 2.41 27.68 -10.82
N GLU A 241 1.38 28.27 -11.42
CA GLU A 241 1.47 29.52 -12.17
C GLU A 241 1.88 30.69 -11.29
N ALA A 242 1.30 30.82 -10.09
CA ALA A 242 1.71 31.83 -9.11
C ALA A 242 3.17 31.65 -8.69
N CYS A 243 3.58 30.42 -8.39
CA CYS A 243 4.98 30.09 -8.10
C CYS A 243 5.90 30.47 -9.28
N LEU A 244 5.51 30.13 -10.51
CA LEU A 244 6.26 30.49 -11.72
C LEU A 244 6.41 32.00 -11.87
N ALA A 245 5.36 32.78 -11.59
CA ALA A 245 5.40 34.24 -11.64
C ALA A 245 6.38 34.82 -10.61
N GLN A 246 6.35 34.31 -9.37
CA GLN A 246 7.28 34.70 -8.32
C GLN A 246 8.73 34.39 -8.71
N GLN A 247 9.00 33.21 -9.27
CA GLN A 247 10.36 32.85 -9.69
C GLN A 247 10.84 33.67 -10.88
N LYS A 248 9.96 34.02 -11.83
CA LYS A 248 10.30 34.97 -12.90
C LYS A 248 10.67 36.35 -12.35
N ALA A 249 9.98 36.83 -11.31
CA ALA A 249 10.33 38.09 -10.66
C ALA A 249 11.69 38.00 -9.96
N ARG A 250 11.96 36.91 -9.24
CA ARG A 250 13.23 36.66 -8.54
C ARG A 250 14.42 36.60 -9.49
N VAL A 251 14.30 35.85 -10.58
CA VAL A 251 15.34 35.76 -11.63
C VAL A 251 15.63 37.13 -12.24
N ARG A 252 14.59 37.93 -12.54
CA ARG A 252 14.75 39.31 -13.04
C ARG A 252 15.49 40.21 -12.04
N GLN A 253 15.13 40.12 -10.76
CA GLN A 253 15.78 40.89 -9.69
C GLN A 253 17.27 40.52 -9.56
N LEU A 254 17.61 39.24 -9.54
CA LEU A 254 18.99 38.76 -9.46
C LEU A 254 19.81 39.17 -10.68
N TYR A 255 19.21 39.12 -11.87
CA TYR A 255 19.85 39.61 -13.09
C TYR A 255 20.18 41.11 -13.01
N GLN A 256 19.23 41.95 -12.56
CA GLN A 256 19.47 43.38 -12.36
C GLN A 256 20.57 43.63 -11.31
N GLN A 257 20.55 42.90 -10.20
CA GLN A 257 21.61 42.98 -9.18
C GLN A 257 22.98 42.64 -9.76
N LEU A 258 23.09 41.61 -10.61
CA LEU A 258 24.34 41.25 -11.27
C LEU A 258 24.90 42.36 -12.18
N GLN A 259 24.04 43.14 -12.85
CA GLN A 259 24.47 44.26 -13.70
C GLN A 259 25.00 45.46 -12.91
N THR A 260 24.51 45.65 -11.68
CA THR A 260 24.81 46.85 -10.86
C THR A 260 25.99 46.65 -9.90
N VAL A 261 26.54 45.44 -9.77
CA VAL A 261 27.63 45.14 -8.85
C VAL A 261 28.96 45.75 -9.34
N SER A 262 29.48 46.72 -8.59
CA SER A 262 30.77 47.38 -8.82
C SER A 262 31.50 47.67 -7.48
N GLY A 263 32.75 48.16 -7.53
CA GLY A 263 33.53 48.57 -6.34
C GLY A 263 34.42 47.50 -5.68
N LYS A 264 35.07 47.85 -4.55
CA LYS A 264 35.94 46.93 -3.78
C LYS A 264 35.12 45.78 -3.18
N GLY A 265 35.57 44.54 -3.34
CA GLY A 265 34.84 43.33 -2.90
C GLY A 265 33.77 42.81 -3.87
N SER A 266 33.59 43.45 -5.03
CA SER A 266 32.59 43.10 -6.05
C SER A 266 32.75 41.69 -6.63
N ALA A 267 33.97 41.18 -6.79
CA ALA A 267 34.22 39.85 -7.37
C ALA A 267 33.53 38.72 -6.60
N ARG A 268 33.67 38.69 -5.26
CA ARG A 268 33.06 37.67 -4.39
C ARG A 268 31.53 37.80 -4.36
N ARG A 269 31.01 39.03 -4.31
CA ARG A 269 29.57 39.31 -4.34
C ARG A 269 28.95 38.90 -5.68
N LYS A 270 29.62 39.22 -6.80
CA LYS A 270 29.21 38.83 -8.16
C LYS A 270 29.17 37.31 -8.30
N GLN A 271 30.19 36.60 -7.81
CA GLN A 271 30.21 35.14 -7.83
C GLN A 271 29.06 34.51 -7.03
N LYS A 272 28.74 35.05 -5.84
CA LYS A 272 27.60 34.60 -5.03
C LYS A 272 26.27 34.81 -5.76
N LEU A 273 26.02 36.02 -6.26
CA LEU A 273 24.81 36.34 -7.01
C LEU A 273 24.68 35.53 -8.31
N GLN A 274 25.80 35.22 -8.97
CA GLN A 274 25.79 34.43 -10.19
C GLN A 274 25.40 32.97 -9.91
N ARG A 275 25.85 32.42 -8.78
CA ARG A 275 25.40 31.11 -8.30
C ARG A 275 23.92 31.10 -7.96
N GLU A 276 23.46 32.07 -7.17
CA GLU A 276 22.02 32.20 -6.84
C GLU A 276 21.17 32.37 -8.11
N PHE A 277 21.62 33.18 -9.07
CA PHE A 277 20.93 33.34 -10.36
C PHE A 277 20.85 32.02 -11.14
N GLN A 278 21.95 31.25 -11.20
CA GLN A 278 21.97 29.95 -11.87
C GLN A 278 21.02 28.95 -11.19
N GLU A 279 20.99 28.91 -9.86
CA GLU A 279 20.09 28.08 -9.05
C GLU A 279 18.62 28.45 -9.32
N GLU A 280 18.29 29.75 -9.31
CA GLU A 280 16.92 30.23 -9.56
C GLU A 280 16.47 30.02 -11.01
N VAL A 281 17.37 30.15 -11.99
CA VAL A 281 17.08 29.81 -13.39
C VAL A 281 16.78 28.32 -13.55
N GLN A 282 17.53 27.46 -12.85
CA GLN A 282 17.29 26.03 -12.85
C GLN A 282 15.93 25.70 -12.20
N HIS A 283 15.64 26.31 -11.05
CA HIS A 283 14.35 26.14 -10.38
C HIS A 283 13.17 26.65 -11.24
N LEU A 284 13.34 27.78 -11.94
CA LEU A 284 12.36 28.29 -12.89
C LEU A 284 12.06 27.27 -14.02
N ARG A 285 13.08 26.59 -14.54
CA ARG A 285 12.91 25.53 -15.55
C ARG A 285 12.11 24.34 -15.00
N GLU A 286 12.39 23.92 -13.78
CA GLU A 286 11.68 22.83 -13.09
C GLU A 286 10.20 23.18 -12.86
N VAL A 287 9.91 24.38 -12.36
CA VAL A 287 8.52 24.88 -12.19
C VAL A 287 7.79 24.91 -13.54
N ASN A 288 8.44 25.38 -14.60
CA ASN A 288 7.83 25.45 -15.93
C ASN A 288 7.57 24.06 -16.55
N GLN A 289 8.51 23.11 -16.39
CA GLN A 289 8.32 21.72 -16.81
C GLN A 289 7.14 21.08 -16.09
N ARG A 290 7.09 21.25 -14.77
CA ARG A 290 6.02 20.80 -13.90
C ARG A 290 4.65 21.37 -14.28
N LEU A 291 4.57 22.67 -14.58
CA LEU A 291 3.32 23.29 -15.04
C LEU A 291 2.80 22.63 -16.34
N ARG A 292 3.70 22.38 -17.30
CA ARG A 292 3.35 21.67 -18.54
C ARG A 292 2.86 20.26 -18.28
N GLN A 293 3.56 19.52 -17.41
CA GLN A 293 3.15 18.18 -16.99
C GLN A 293 1.75 18.21 -16.38
N TYR A 294 1.47 19.10 -15.43
CA TYR A 294 0.18 19.16 -14.75
C TYR A 294 -0.99 19.57 -15.64
N ARG A 295 -0.77 20.48 -16.58
CA ARG A 295 -1.77 20.78 -17.61
C ARG A 295 -2.09 19.54 -18.46
N GLN A 296 -1.07 18.75 -18.81
CA GLN A 296 -1.29 17.51 -19.54
C GLN A 296 -2.03 16.47 -18.69
N GLU A 297 -1.63 16.29 -17.43
CA GLU A 297 -2.27 15.34 -16.51
C GLU A 297 -3.75 15.68 -16.29
N ASN A 298 -4.10 16.97 -16.12
CA ASN A 298 -5.48 17.42 -16.01
C ASN A 298 -6.28 17.11 -17.29
N ARG A 299 -5.70 17.32 -18.48
CA ARG A 299 -6.36 16.99 -19.76
C ARG A 299 -6.66 15.49 -19.88
N THR A 300 -5.80 14.64 -19.34
CA THR A 300 -5.95 13.18 -19.35
C THR A 300 -6.69 12.63 -18.13
N ASN A 301 -7.22 13.48 -17.25
CA ASN A 301 -7.94 13.09 -16.03
C ASN A 301 -9.41 13.53 -16.09
N PRO A 302 -10.27 12.85 -16.87
CA PRO A 302 -11.66 13.25 -17.06
C PRO A 302 -12.53 13.05 -15.80
N ALA A 303 -12.06 12.29 -14.81
CA ALA A 303 -12.82 11.94 -13.61
C ALA A 303 -11.92 11.99 -12.36
N PRO A 304 -11.48 13.20 -11.95
CA PRO A 304 -10.58 13.37 -10.80
C PRO A 304 -11.21 12.83 -9.51
N LEU A 305 -10.36 12.33 -8.62
CA LEU A 305 -10.78 11.90 -7.28
C LEU A 305 -10.44 12.96 -6.23
N ARG A 306 -11.32 13.13 -5.25
CA ARG A 306 -10.99 13.84 -4.02
C ARG A 306 -10.23 12.91 -3.08
N ILE A 307 -8.91 13.05 -2.97
CA ILE A 307 -8.06 12.16 -2.17
C ILE A 307 -7.48 12.92 -0.97
N LEU A 308 -7.71 12.39 0.23
CA LEU A 308 -7.12 12.88 1.47
C LEU A 308 -5.98 11.98 1.94
N LEU A 309 -4.78 12.56 2.12
CA LEU A 309 -3.63 11.86 2.69
C LEU A 309 -3.54 12.08 4.19
N ARG A 310 -3.43 10.99 4.97
CA ARG A 310 -3.06 11.05 6.39
C ARG A 310 -1.67 10.48 6.58
N ALA A 311 -0.78 11.25 7.19
CA ALA A 311 0.60 10.81 7.39
C ALA A 311 1.20 11.41 8.67
N ASP A 312 2.24 10.77 9.17
CA ASP A 312 2.95 11.20 10.38
C ASP A 312 3.91 12.38 10.10
N SER A 313 4.62 12.80 11.16
CA SER A 313 5.57 13.92 11.08
C SER A 313 6.71 13.69 10.10
N ALA A 314 7.02 12.44 9.77
CA ALA A 314 8.14 12.11 8.92
C ALA A 314 7.87 12.48 7.44
N PHE A 315 6.63 12.85 7.10
CA PHE A 315 6.22 13.37 5.79
C PHE A 315 5.81 14.84 5.81
N GLY A 316 5.83 15.51 6.96
CA GLY A 316 5.38 16.89 7.13
C GLY A 316 6.44 17.96 6.87
N THR A 317 7.34 17.77 5.91
CA THR A 317 8.32 18.80 5.53
C THR A 317 7.67 19.84 4.59
N PRO A 318 8.15 21.10 4.57
CA PRO A 318 7.57 22.11 3.68
C PRO A 318 7.54 21.71 2.20
N GLU A 319 8.59 21.05 1.72
CA GLU A 319 8.73 20.64 0.32
C GLU A 319 7.68 19.60 -0.06
N VAL A 320 7.42 18.64 0.82
CA VAL A 320 6.38 17.62 0.62
C VAL A 320 5.00 18.27 0.61
N ILE A 321 4.73 19.14 1.60
CA ILE A 321 3.42 19.79 1.74
C ILE A 321 3.12 20.69 0.54
N GLN A 322 4.08 21.52 0.11
CA GLN A 322 3.96 22.28 -1.14
C GLN A 322 3.62 21.35 -2.30
N ARG A 323 4.35 20.25 -2.43
CA ARG A 323 4.17 19.33 -3.55
C ARG A 323 2.78 18.68 -3.55
N LEU A 324 2.25 18.31 -2.39
CA LEU A 324 0.90 17.76 -2.24
C LEU A 324 -0.18 18.77 -2.64
N LEU A 325 -0.02 20.03 -2.25
CA LEU A 325 -0.91 21.13 -2.62
C LEU A 325 -0.97 21.28 -4.15
N GLU A 326 0.19 21.39 -4.80
CA GLU A 326 0.26 21.49 -6.26
C GLU A 326 -0.36 20.25 -6.97
N LEU A 327 -0.19 19.07 -6.38
CA LEU A 327 -0.74 17.81 -6.88
C LEU A 327 -2.26 17.67 -6.68
N GLY A 328 -2.88 18.58 -5.91
CA GLY A 328 -4.32 18.60 -5.65
C GLY A 328 -4.81 17.68 -4.53
N TYR A 329 -3.91 17.20 -3.68
CA TYR A 329 -4.30 16.38 -2.53
C TYR A 329 -4.89 17.22 -1.42
N GLU A 330 -5.94 16.69 -0.80
CA GLU A 330 -6.30 17.05 0.57
C GLU A 330 -5.34 16.33 1.53
N PHE A 331 -5.09 16.88 2.71
CA PHE A 331 -4.28 16.17 3.69
C PHE A 331 -4.57 16.53 5.15
N THR A 332 -4.16 15.64 6.04
CA THR A 332 -4.04 15.87 7.48
C THR A 332 -2.73 15.22 7.93
N ILE A 333 -1.67 16.02 7.98
CA ILE A 333 -0.30 15.55 8.20
C ILE A 333 0.30 16.30 9.36
N LYS A 334 0.95 15.59 10.28
CA LYS A 334 1.68 16.25 11.37
C LYS A 334 2.94 16.92 10.79
N SER A 335 3.25 18.13 11.23
CA SER A 335 4.46 18.83 10.79
C SER A 335 5.73 18.10 11.26
N TYR A 336 6.79 18.18 10.47
CA TYR A 336 8.10 17.66 10.87
C TYR A 336 8.67 18.49 12.02
N SER A 337 8.93 17.86 13.17
CA SER A 337 9.31 18.53 14.42
C SER A 337 10.80 18.94 14.49
N GLY A 338 11.52 18.96 13.38
CA GLY A 338 12.90 19.42 13.31
C GLY A 338 12.98 20.94 13.41
N SER A 339 12.98 21.47 14.65
CA SER A 339 13.49 22.81 14.99
C SER A 339 12.94 23.99 14.18
N ASN A 340 11.72 23.92 13.67
CA ASN A 340 11.14 25.09 13.01
C ASN A 340 10.60 26.06 14.07
N VAL A 341 11.42 27.06 14.40
CA VAL A 341 11.13 28.13 15.36
C VAL A 341 9.80 28.82 15.05
N ALA A 342 9.41 28.88 13.76
CA ALA A 342 8.13 29.44 13.35
C ALA A 342 6.93 28.71 13.97
N TYR A 343 6.97 27.37 14.08
CA TYR A 343 5.88 26.62 14.72
C TYR A 343 5.82 26.85 16.23
N LYS A 344 6.95 27.12 16.90
CA LYS A 344 6.95 27.42 18.34
C LYS A 344 6.17 28.69 18.66
N HIS A 345 6.43 29.78 17.92
CA HIS A 345 5.71 31.04 18.10
C HIS A 345 4.20 30.91 17.86
N LEU A 346 3.79 30.01 16.95
CA LEU A 346 2.38 29.72 16.72
C LEU A 346 1.68 29.15 17.97
N PHE A 347 2.35 28.31 18.77
CA PHE A 347 1.79 27.79 20.03
C PHE A 347 1.69 28.84 21.11
N ASP A 348 2.77 29.60 21.29
CA ASP A 348 2.88 30.56 22.40
C ASP A 348 1.91 31.75 22.19
N ALA A 349 1.46 31.99 20.96
CA ALA A 349 0.48 33.01 20.61
C ALA A 349 -0.99 32.58 20.79
N VAL A 350 -1.28 31.30 21.05
CA VAL A 350 -2.67 30.82 21.23
C VAL A 350 -3.19 31.24 22.62
N PRO A 351 -4.28 32.02 22.72
CA PRO A 351 -4.91 32.36 23.99
C PRO A 351 -5.32 31.12 24.79
N ALA A 352 -5.27 31.19 26.12
CA ALA A 352 -5.54 30.06 27.00
C ALA A 352 -6.95 29.49 26.81
N GLU A 353 -7.92 30.38 26.57
CA GLU A 353 -9.33 30.13 26.33
C GLU A 353 -9.63 29.43 24.99
N ASN A 354 -8.71 29.51 24.02
CA ASN A 354 -8.90 28.91 22.69
C ASN A 354 -8.52 27.42 22.65
N TRP A 355 -7.89 26.91 23.72
CA TRP A 355 -7.55 25.50 23.83
C TRP A 355 -8.76 24.67 24.21
N VAL A 356 -9.22 23.86 23.27
CA VAL A 356 -10.32 22.92 23.47
C VAL A 356 -9.76 21.54 23.80
N GLU A 357 -10.27 20.91 24.86
CA GLU A 357 -9.96 19.50 25.15
C GLU A 357 -10.64 18.60 24.11
N VAL A 358 -9.83 17.81 23.39
CA VAL A 358 -10.30 16.93 22.31
C VAL A 358 -10.37 15.47 22.75
N GLU A 359 -9.46 15.07 23.66
CA GLU A 359 -9.38 13.78 24.33
C GLU A 359 -8.70 14.00 25.69
N LYS A 360 -8.82 13.04 26.62
CA LYS A 360 -8.17 13.12 27.93
C LYS A 360 -6.70 13.53 27.83
N ASN A 361 -6.32 14.62 28.51
CA ASN A 361 -4.97 15.18 28.54
C ASN A 361 -4.47 15.68 27.17
N ARG A 362 -5.38 15.99 26.23
CA ARG A 362 -5.04 16.45 24.88
C ARG A 362 -5.92 17.63 24.49
N PHE A 363 -5.27 18.70 24.08
CA PHE A 363 -5.91 19.95 23.73
C PHE A 363 -5.50 20.39 22.33
N ALA A 364 -6.42 21.03 21.63
CA ALA A 364 -6.18 21.57 20.30
C ALA A 364 -6.76 22.98 20.17
N SER A 365 -6.19 23.76 19.26
CA SER A 365 -6.66 25.09 18.88
C SER A 365 -6.28 25.34 17.41
N GLU A 366 -7.01 26.24 16.74
CA GLU A 366 -6.47 26.90 15.56
C GLU A 366 -5.16 27.59 15.92
N ALA A 367 -4.15 27.46 15.06
CA ALA A 367 -2.91 28.22 15.23
C ALA A 367 -3.15 29.68 14.80
N VAL A 368 -2.67 30.63 15.59
CA VAL A 368 -2.78 32.05 15.26
C VAL A 368 -1.75 32.39 14.18
N THR A 369 -2.19 32.85 13.01
CA THR A 369 -1.28 33.25 11.92
C THR A 369 -0.35 34.38 12.38
N VAL A 370 0.95 34.10 12.50
CA VAL A 370 1.97 35.15 12.76
C VAL A 370 2.28 35.86 11.43
N PRO A 371 2.28 37.20 11.38
CA PRO A 371 2.70 37.94 10.19
C PRO A 371 4.14 37.60 9.78
N GLY A 372 4.33 37.11 8.55
CA GLY A 372 5.64 36.78 7.98
C GLY A 372 5.53 35.76 6.84
N PRO A 373 6.59 35.59 6.01
CA PRO A 373 6.61 34.53 5.01
C PRO A 373 6.56 33.17 5.73
N THR A 374 5.45 32.46 5.62
CA THR A 374 5.43 31.05 6.03
C THR A 374 6.31 30.25 5.07
N LEU A 375 6.91 29.15 5.54
CA LEU A 375 7.67 28.22 4.67
C LEU A 375 6.85 27.67 3.50
N LEU A 376 5.54 27.83 3.56
CA LEU A 376 4.57 27.36 2.59
C LEU A 376 3.92 28.51 1.81
N ALA A 377 4.34 29.77 1.99
CA ALA A 377 3.79 30.87 1.20
C ALA A 377 4.13 30.66 -0.30
N PRO A 378 3.21 30.93 -1.24
CA PRO A 378 1.88 31.53 -1.06
C PRO A 378 0.74 30.53 -0.82
N TYR A 379 1.01 29.25 -0.54
CA TYR A 379 -0.02 28.22 -0.42
C TYR A 379 -0.84 28.38 0.87
N PRO A 380 -2.18 28.35 0.77
CA PRO A 380 -3.06 28.38 1.95
C PRO A 380 -3.04 27.00 2.62
N VAL A 381 -2.56 26.94 3.86
CA VAL A 381 -2.59 25.71 4.69
C VAL A 381 -3.11 26.07 6.06
N ARG A 382 -4.13 25.35 6.52
CA ARG A 382 -4.66 25.47 7.87
C ARG A 382 -3.74 24.74 8.85
N LEU A 383 -3.51 25.38 9.99
CA LEU A 383 -2.61 24.90 11.02
C LEU A 383 -3.40 24.68 12.31
N VAL A 384 -3.43 23.43 12.77
CA VAL A 384 -4.06 23.06 14.05
C VAL A 384 -2.97 22.76 15.07
N ALA A 385 -2.86 23.60 16.09
CA ALA A 385 -1.93 23.41 17.20
C ALA A 385 -2.47 22.32 18.14
N MET A 386 -1.64 21.35 18.51
CA MET A 386 -1.99 20.29 19.46
C MET A 386 -0.94 20.21 20.58
N ARG A 387 -1.43 20.07 21.82
CA ARG A 387 -0.62 19.74 23.01
C ARG A 387 -1.21 18.53 23.72
N ARG A 388 -0.35 17.68 24.25
CA ARG A 388 -0.74 16.55 25.11
C ARG A 388 0.22 16.43 26.28
N TRP A 389 -0.27 15.90 27.39
CA TRP A 389 0.57 15.51 28.52
C TRP A 389 0.75 14.00 28.55
N ASP A 390 2.00 13.55 28.55
CA ASP A 390 2.36 12.15 28.80
C ASP A 390 2.19 11.81 30.29
N ALA A 391 2.17 10.50 30.61
CA ALA A 391 1.94 10.03 31.98
C ALA A 391 3.03 10.48 32.97
N ASP A 392 4.23 10.82 32.47
CA ASP A 392 5.35 11.39 33.23
C ASP A 392 5.24 12.92 33.42
N GLY A 393 4.12 13.53 32.99
CA GLY A 393 3.89 14.97 33.08
C GLY A 393 4.54 15.77 31.96
N ARG A 394 5.23 15.12 31.00
CA ARG A 394 5.88 15.80 29.88
C ARG A 394 4.85 16.36 28.90
N GLU A 395 4.95 17.65 28.61
CA GLU A 395 4.19 18.28 27.53
C GLU A 395 4.80 17.92 26.16
N VAL A 396 3.97 17.42 25.26
CA VAL A 396 4.32 17.16 23.86
C VAL A 396 3.47 18.05 22.95
N ARG A 397 4.15 18.94 22.21
CA ARG A 397 3.55 19.86 21.25
C ARG A 397 3.74 19.37 19.81
N SER A 398 2.74 19.60 18.96
CA SER A 398 2.81 19.28 17.52
C SER A 398 1.77 20.03 16.72
N VAL A 399 2.07 20.38 15.47
CA VAL A 399 1.12 21.05 14.57
C VAL A 399 0.61 20.03 13.56
N ILE A 400 -0.69 20.02 13.33
CA ILE A 400 -1.32 19.32 12.22
C ILE A 400 -1.51 20.33 11.08
N LEU A 401 -0.99 19.98 9.91
CA LEU A 401 -1.16 20.70 8.66
C LEU A 401 -2.36 20.09 7.94
N THR A 402 -3.33 20.91 7.53
CA THR A 402 -4.48 20.43 6.77
C THR A 402 -4.97 21.43 5.73
N THR A 403 -5.58 20.91 4.68
CA THR A 403 -6.29 21.66 3.63
C THR A 403 -7.77 21.85 3.93
N LEU A 404 -8.32 21.07 4.87
CA LEU A 404 -9.72 21.08 5.26
C LEU A 404 -10.03 22.35 6.04
N GLN A 405 -10.96 23.15 5.53
CA GLN A 405 -11.29 24.45 6.12
C GLN A 405 -12.20 24.29 7.35
N PRO A 406 -12.27 25.30 8.24
CA PRO A 406 -13.10 25.24 9.44
C PRO A 406 -14.59 24.99 9.17
N GLU A 407 -15.09 25.43 8.00
CA GLU A 407 -16.47 25.22 7.56
C GLU A 407 -16.75 23.75 7.18
N GLU A 408 -15.71 22.99 6.80
CA GLU A 408 -15.82 21.57 6.48
C GLU A 408 -15.59 20.69 7.71
N LEU A 409 -14.54 20.96 8.49
CA LEU A 409 -14.27 20.25 9.74
C LEU A 409 -13.80 21.20 10.83
N THR A 410 -14.38 21.08 12.01
CA THR A 410 -13.92 21.76 13.23
C THR A 410 -12.51 21.30 13.63
N THR A 411 -11.84 22.08 14.48
CA THR A 411 -10.51 21.74 15.02
C THR A 411 -10.51 20.34 15.67
N THR A 412 -11.55 20.02 16.44
CA THR A 412 -11.72 18.73 17.11
C THR A 412 -11.88 17.58 16.11
N GLU A 413 -12.62 17.79 15.03
CA GLU A 413 -12.80 16.77 13.99
C GLU A 413 -11.54 16.53 13.17
N VAL A 414 -10.74 17.57 12.90
CA VAL A 414 -9.42 17.41 12.27
C VAL A 414 -8.50 16.53 13.13
N VAL A 415 -8.50 16.73 14.44
CA VAL A 415 -7.70 15.88 15.36
C VAL A 415 -8.20 14.44 15.35
N LYS A 416 -9.52 14.22 15.42
CA LYS A 416 -10.12 12.89 15.32
C LYS A 416 -9.78 12.21 13.99
N LEU A 417 -9.86 12.95 12.88
CA LEU A 417 -9.52 12.47 11.55
C LEU A 417 -8.04 12.04 11.48
N TYR A 418 -7.13 12.87 12.01
CA TYR A 418 -5.71 12.57 12.11
C TYR A 418 -5.44 11.30 12.93
N HIS A 419 -6.09 11.14 14.09
CA HIS A 419 -5.93 9.96 14.94
C HIS A 419 -6.49 8.68 14.32
N GLY A 420 -7.46 8.78 13.43
CA GLY A 420 -7.96 7.63 12.67
C GLY A 420 -6.88 6.90 11.86
N ARG A 421 -5.67 7.47 11.68
CA ARG A 421 -4.51 6.80 11.08
C ARG A 421 -4.03 5.58 11.86
N GLN A 422 -4.40 5.39 13.14
CA GLN A 422 -4.00 4.21 13.94
C GLN A 422 -4.31 2.87 13.24
N THR A 423 -5.25 2.87 12.29
CA THR A 423 -5.54 1.76 11.38
C THR A 423 -4.32 1.26 10.61
N ILE A 424 -3.42 2.13 10.15
CA ILE A 424 -2.20 1.74 9.42
C ILE A 424 -1.16 1.14 10.35
N GLU A 425 -1.02 1.67 11.57
CA GLU A 425 -0.13 1.14 12.60
C GLU A 425 -0.55 -0.30 12.95
N ALA A 426 -1.85 -0.53 13.14
CA ALA A 426 -2.41 -1.87 13.32
C ALA A 426 -2.16 -2.77 12.09
N GLY A 427 -2.14 -2.21 10.88
CA GLY A 427 -1.79 -2.90 9.64
C GLY A 427 -0.36 -3.41 9.66
N PHE A 428 0.59 -2.55 10.04
CA PHE A 428 2.00 -2.93 10.19
C PHE A 428 2.25 -3.92 11.32
N GLN A 429 1.53 -3.82 12.44
CA GLN A 429 1.61 -4.83 13.49
C GLN A 429 1.16 -6.20 12.99
N GLU A 430 0.12 -6.24 12.17
CA GLU A 430 -0.31 -7.48 11.52
C GLU A 430 0.73 -8.00 10.51
N TRP A 431 1.35 -7.14 9.71
CA TRP A 431 2.44 -7.55 8.81
C TRP A 431 3.57 -8.25 9.56
N LYS A 432 3.97 -7.66 10.70
CA LYS A 432 5.04 -8.22 11.55
C LYS A 432 4.60 -9.52 12.23
N GLY A 433 3.40 -9.54 12.83
CA GLY A 433 2.93 -10.62 13.68
C GLY A 433 2.30 -11.81 12.95
N THR A 434 1.66 -11.58 11.80
CA THR A 434 0.93 -12.59 11.02
C THR A 434 1.73 -13.07 9.82
N PHE A 435 2.38 -12.15 9.08
CA PHE A 435 3.12 -12.47 7.85
C PHE A 435 4.64 -12.52 8.05
N HIS A 436 5.11 -12.45 9.31
CA HIS A 436 6.53 -12.47 9.70
C HIS A 436 7.40 -11.44 8.95
N PHE A 437 6.87 -10.24 8.72
CA PHE A 437 7.52 -9.21 7.92
C PHE A 437 8.29 -8.16 8.73
N GLY A 438 8.70 -8.50 9.95
CA GLY A 438 9.49 -7.62 10.83
C GLY A 438 11.01 -7.67 10.59
N THR A 439 11.48 -8.67 9.86
CA THR A 439 12.90 -8.89 9.56
C THR A 439 13.08 -9.26 8.09
N PRO A 440 14.14 -8.82 7.41
CA PRO A 440 14.38 -9.17 6.02
C PRO A 440 14.56 -10.68 5.84
N ARG A 441 13.92 -11.25 4.81
CA ARG A 441 13.93 -12.69 4.52
C ARG A 441 15.13 -13.11 3.68
N MET A 442 15.65 -12.19 2.87
CA MET A 442 16.72 -12.46 1.90
C MET A 442 17.88 -11.47 2.09
N ARG A 443 19.08 -11.80 1.60
CA ARG A 443 20.23 -10.89 1.64
C ARG A 443 20.18 -9.79 0.56
N LYS A 444 19.56 -10.07 -0.58
CA LYS A 444 19.49 -9.15 -1.71
C LYS A 444 18.34 -8.14 -1.55
N TYR A 445 18.60 -6.87 -1.86
CA TYR A 445 17.62 -5.78 -1.80
C TYR A 445 16.37 -6.07 -2.65
N GLU A 446 16.55 -6.41 -3.93
CA GLU A 446 15.49 -6.68 -4.89
C GLU A 446 14.63 -7.87 -4.44
N ALA A 447 15.24 -8.86 -3.81
CA ALA A 447 14.51 -9.98 -3.23
C ALA A 447 13.58 -9.53 -2.09
N ASN A 448 14.06 -8.68 -1.16
CA ASN A 448 13.21 -8.15 -0.09
C ASN A 448 12.16 -7.16 -0.63
N ALA A 449 12.46 -6.43 -1.69
CA ALA A 449 11.50 -5.56 -2.36
C ALA A 449 10.36 -6.38 -2.99
N ALA A 450 10.68 -7.51 -3.64
CA ALA A 450 9.68 -8.47 -4.11
C ALA A 450 8.86 -9.08 -2.95
N PHE A 451 9.50 -9.45 -1.84
CA PHE A 451 8.78 -9.90 -0.63
C PHE A 451 7.83 -8.83 -0.08
N THR A 452 8.19 -7.54 -0.20
CA THR A 452 7.30 -6.43 0.17
C THR A 452 6.02 -6.47 -0.65
N GLN A 453 6.14 -6.61 -1.97
CA GLN A 453 4.99 -6.74 -2.88
C GLN A 453 4.14 -7.99 -2.56
N LEU A 454 4.77 -9.12 -2.27
CA LEU A 454 4.05 -10.35 -1.90
C LEU A 454 3.32 -10.23 -0.55
N VAL A 455 3.88 -9.52 0.43
CA VAL A 455 3.21 -9.33 1.74
C VAL A 455 2.05 -8.34 1.62
N LEU A 456 2.21 -7.26 0.85
CA LEU A 456 1.11 -6.36 0.47
C LEU A 456 -0.04 -7.14 -0.15
N PHE A 457 0.29 -8.00 -1.13
CA PHE A 457 -0.69 -8.84 -1.80
C PHE A 457 -1.34 -9.86 -0.85
N ALA A 458 -0.55 -10.58 -0.04
CA ALA A 458 -1.06 -11.54 0.93
C ALA A 458 -2.01 -10.90 1.95
N PHE A 459 -1.69 -9.70 2.42
CA PHE A 459 -2.51 -8.94 3.35
C PHE A 459 -3.91 -8.65 2.78
N ASN A 460 -4.00 -8.29 1.51
CA ASN A 460 -5.26 -8.07 0.80
C ASN A 460 -5.96 -9.41 0.50
N LEU A 461 -5.22 -10.39 -0.05
CA LEU A 461 -5.76 -11.68 -0.50
C LEU A 461 -6.49 -12.41 0.63
N VAL A 462 -5.93 -12.47 1.84
CA VAL A 462 -6.55 -13.20 2.96
C VAL A 462 -7.93 -12.63 3.30
N ARG A 463 -8.04 -11.30 3.44
CA ARG A 463 -9.30 -10.66 3.81
C ARG A 463 -10.34 -10.79 2.73
N TRP A 464 -9.88 -10.63 1.51
CA TRP A 464 -10.77 -10.61 0.39
C TRP A 464 -11.25 -12.01 0.00
N ALA A 465 -10.37 -13.02 0.03
CA ALA A 465 -10.78 -14.41 -0.11
C ALA A 465 -11.87 -14.75 0.93
N TRP A 466 -11.72 -14.26 2.16
CA TRP A 466 -12.70 -14.48 3.22
C TRP A 466 -14.10 -13.96 2.90
N ARG A 467 -14.24 -12.93 2.04
CA ARG A 467 -15.55 -12.42 1.59
C ARG A 467 -16.29 -13.36 0.64
N PHE A 468 -15.59 -14.28 -0.01
CA PHE A 468 -16.18 -15.26 -0.94
C PHE A 468 -16.26 -16.66 -0.37
N LEU A 469 -15.78 -16.83 0.85
CA LEU A 469 -15.86 -18.06 1.59
C LEU A 469 -17.03 -17.96 2.55
N SER A 470 -17.80 -19.04 2.64
CA SER A 470 -18.84 -19.18 3.66
C SER A 470 -18.36 -20.16 4.72
N THR A 471 -18.84 -20.01 5.95
CA THR A 471 -18.50 -20.90 7.05
C THR A 471 -19.72 -21.20 7.91
N ASN A 472 -19.77 -22.41 8.46
CA ASN A 472 -20.75 -22.79 9.48
C ASN A 472 -20.27 -22.53 10.91
N SER A 473 -19.05 -22.03 11.08
CA SER A 473 -18.39 -21.89 12.38
C SER A 473 -18.45 -20.45 12.86
N PRO A 474 -19.06 -20.17 14.03
CA PRO A 474 -19.05 -18.83 14.63
C PRO A 474 -17.62 -18.30 14.84
N LYS A 475 -16.70 -19.19 15.24
CA LYS A 475 -15.29 -18.86 15.43
C LYS A 475 -14.60 -18.41 14.14
N LEU A 476 -15.01 -18.97 13.00
CA LEU A 476 -14.51 -18.53 11.70
C LEU A 476 -15.24 -17.30 11.17
N ALA A 477 -16.54 -17.14 11.46
CA ALA A 477 -17.32 -15.98 11.00
C ALA A 477 -16.68 -14.64 11.42
N GLU A 478 -16.13 -14.58 12.63
CA GLU A 478 -15.42 -13.41 13.18
C GLU A 478 -13.88 -13.47 12.98
N ALA A 479 -13.40 -14.36 12.11
CA ALA A 479 -11.97 -14.58 11.95
C ALA A 479 -11.23 -13.38 11.37
N GLY A 480 -10.35 -12.79 12.18
CA GLY A 480 -9.27 -11.94 11.66
C GLY A 480 -8.21 -12.75 10.91
N SER A 481 -7.39 -12.07 10.11
CA SER A 481 -6.29 -12.67 9.35
C SER A 481 -5.32 -13.50 10.20
N ARG A 482 -5.12 -13.13 11.47
CA ARG A 482 -4.28 -13.89 12.40
C ARG A 482 -4.81 -15.30 12.63
N LEU A 483 -6.12 -15.48 12.82
CA LEU A 483 -6.73 -16.80 12.97
C LEU A 483 -6.61 -17.60 11.66
N LEU A 484 -6.91 -16.95 10.54
CA LEU A 484 -6.86 -17.57 9.21
C LEU A 484 -5.45 -18.07 8.85
N VAL A 485 -4.42 -17.23 9.03
CA VAL A 485 -3.04 -17.52 8.62
C VAL A 485 -2.27 -18.34 9.67
N ARG A 486 -2.44 -18.07 10.97
CA ARG A 486 -1.66 -18.77 12.00
C ARG A 486 -2.30 -20.06 12.49
N VAL A 487 -3.61 -20.22 12.30
CA VAL A 487 -4.35 -21.39 12.77
C VAL A 487 -4.95 -22.14 11.59
N ALA A 488 -5.86 -21.53 10.82
CA ALA A 488 -6.60 -22.24 9.78
C ALA A 488 -5.71 -22.76 8.65
N ALA A 489 -4.67 -22.01 8.26
CA ALA A 489 -3.69 -22.43 7.26
C ALA A 489 -2.81 -23.60 7.72
N ARG A 490 -2.78 -23.90 9.03
CA ARG A 490 -1.97 -24.95 9.66
C ARG A 490 -2.81 -26.05 10.31
N CYS A 491 -4.12 -26.08 10.03
CA CYS A 491 -5.02 -27.11 10.52
C CYS A 491 -5.25 -28.16 9.44
N ARG A 492 -5.23 -29.44 9.85
CA ARG A 492 -5.63 -30.55 8.99
C ARG A 492 -7.10 -30.42 8.60
N ALA A 493 -7.41 -30.68 7.34
CA ALA A 493 -8.78 -30.66 6.82
C ALA A 493 -9.01 -31.78 5.80
N THR A 494 -10.26 -32.23 5.73
CA THR A 494 -10.75 -33.05 4.62
C THR A 494 -11.33 -32.14 3.55
N ILE A 495 -10.91 -32.35 2.32
CA ILE A 495 -11.40 -31.64 1.14
C ILE A 495 -12.48 -32.50 0.51
N ARG A 496 -13.63 -31.90 0.22
CA ARG A 496 -14.73 -32.54 -0.50
C ARG A 496 -15.13 -31.65 -1.67
N CYS A 497 -15.04 -32.20 -2.88
CA CYS A 497 -15.51 -31.55 -4.09
C CYS A 497 -16.85 -32.15 -4.51
N LEU A 498 -17.91 -31.35 -4.54
CA LEU A 498 -19.27 -31.73 -4.90
C LEU A 498 -19.75 -30.80 -6.02
N GLY A 499 -19.59 -31.24 -7.27
CA GLY A 499 -19.79 -30.39 -8.44
C GLY A 499 -18.96 -29.11 -8.34
N ASP A 500 -19.62 -27.96 -8.40
CA ASP A 500 -19.00 -26.64 -8.26
C ASP A 500 -18.70 -26.24 -6.80
N THR A 501 -19.08 -27.04 -5.81
CA THR A 501 -18.86 -26.67 -4.40
C THR A 501 -17.64 -27.39 -3.83
N LEU A 502 -16.69 -26.60 -3.33
CA LEU A 502 -15.62 -27.08 -2.47
C LEU A 502 -16.05 -26.94 -1.01
N ARG A 503 -15.94 -28.01 -0.23
CA ARG A 503 -16.05 -27.97 1.24
C ARG A 503 -14.75 -28.44 1.88
N LEU A 504 -14.25 -27.64 2.80
CA LEU A 504 -13.10 -27.93 3.65
C LEU A 504 -13.59 -28.14 5.06
N VAL A 505 -13.46 -29.37 5.58
CA VAL A 505 -13.92 -29.74 6.93
C VAL A 505 -12.70 -29.95 7.82
N PHE A 506 -12.52 -29.10 8.83
CA PHE A 506 -11.38 -29.16 9.73
C PHE A 506 -11.48 -30.37 10.68
N SER A 507 -10.36 -31.10 10.82
CA SER A 507 -10.29 -32.35 11.59
C SER A 507 -10.55 -32.14 13.08
N ARG A 508 -11.18 -33.13 13.74
CA ARG A 508 -11.59 -33.09 15.16
C ARG A 508 -10.44 -32.82 16.16
N GLY A 509 -9.20 -33.15 15.81
CA GLY A 509 -8.02 -32.89 16.64
C GLY A 509 -7.37 -31.52 16.47
N THR A 510 -8.05 -30.57 15.82
CA THR A 510 -7.50 -29.23 15.54
C THR A 510 -8.25 -28.14 16.31
N PRO A 511 -7.68 -26.94 16.51
CA PRO A 511 -8.38 -25.80 17.12
C PRO A 511 -9.65 -25.33 16.38
N LEU A 512 -9.91 -25.87 15.19
CA LEU A 512 -11.08 -25.58 14.35
C LEU A 512 -11.93 -26.83 14.13
N ALA A 513 -11.86 -27.81 15.04
CA ALA A 513 -12.60 -29.07 14.97
C ALA A 513 -14.06 -28.91 14.48
N GLY A 514 -14.40 -29.56 13.37
CA GLY A 514 -15.76 -29.57 12.82
C GLY A 514 -16.19 -28.27 12.11
N ALA A 515 -15.37 -27.23 12.15
CA ALA A 515 -15.61 -26.04 11.35
C ALA A 515 -15.49 -26.37 9.85
N GLU A 516 -16.33 -25.73 9.05
CA GLU A 516 -16.33 -25.90 7.60
C GLU A 516 -16.10 -24.55 6.91
N ILE A 517 -15.30 -24.59 5.84
CA ILE A 517 -15.21 -23.50 4.86
C ILE A 517 -15.78 -24.02 3.55
N THR A 518 -16.74 -23.29 2.98
CA THR A 518 -17.39 -23.63 1.72
C THR A 518 -17.13 -22.54 0.69
N LEU A 519 -16.73 -22.98 -0.51
CA LEU A 519 -16.48 -22.14 -1.67
C LEU A 519 -17.29 -22.67 -2.86
N ASN A 520 -18.22 -21.87 -3.38
CA ASN A 520 -19.00 -22.21 -4.56
C ASN A 520 -18.36 -21.64 -5.83
N ARG A 521 -17.93 -22.50 -6.77
CA ARG A 521 -17.29 -22.17 -8.06
C ARG A 521 -18.20 -21.44 -9.01
N ALA A 522 -19.51 -21.65 -8.93
CA ALA A 522 -20.48 -20.95 -9.75
C ALA A 522 -20.71 -19.50 -9.29
N THR A 523 -20.31 -19.12 -8.07
CA THR A 523 -20.46 -17.74 -7.60
C THR A 523 -19.62 -16.79 -8.47
N PRO A 524 -20.26 -15.83 -9.19
CA PRO A 524 -19.55 -14.92 -10.07
C PRO A 524 -18.51 -14.13 -9.28
N TYR A 525 -17.30 -14.10 -9.81
CA TYR A 525 -16.27 -13.21 -9.31
C TYR A 525 -16.53 -11.78 -9.81
N PRO A 526 -16.11 -10.73 -9.09
CA PRO A 526 -16.29 -9.34 -9.50
C PRO A 526 -15.54 -8.91 -10.78
N TYR A 527 -15.21 -9.82 -11.70
CA TYR A 527 -14.91 -9.48 -13.08
C TYR A 527 -16.15 -8.97 -13.85
N ALA A 528 -17.37 -9.24 -13.36
CA ALA A 528 -18.62 -8.94 -14.06
C ALA A 528 -19.03 -7.45 -14.11
N LEU A 529 -18.19 -6.50 -13.67
CA LEU A 529 -18.51 -5.06 -13.72
C LEU A 529 -17.46 -4.19 -14.44
N LEU A 530 -16.47 -4.78 -15.12
CA LEU A 530 -15.45 -4.02 -15.86
C LEU A 530 -15.26 -4.54 -17.29
N THR A 531 -16.35 -4.73 -18.03
CA THR A 531 -16.30 -4.44 -19.46
C THR A 531 -16.95 -3.06 -19.67
N PRO A 532 -16.21 -2.05 -20.14
CA PRO A 532 -16.88 -0.91 -20.75
C PRO A 532 -17.71 -1.52 -21.88
N ARG A 533 -19.04 -1.35 -21.85
CA ARG A 533 -19.81 -1.42 -23.08
C ARG A 533 -19.16 -0.39 -24.00
N MET A 534 -18.37 -0.85 -24.96
CA MET A 534 -18.06 -0.03 -26.12
C MET A 534 -19.42 0.38 -26.67
N SER A 535 -19.77 1.66 -26.51
CA SER A 535 -20.94 2.20 -27.18
C SER A 535 -20.68 1.96 -28.66
N SER A 536 -21.41 1.02 -29.25
CA SER A 536 -21.60 0.98 -30.68
C SER A 536 -22.15 2.35 -31.07
N CYS A 537 -21.28 3.17 -31.64
CA CYS A 537 -21.69 4.37 -32.34
C CYS A 537 -22.42 3.87 -33.58
N SER A 538 -23.74 3.71 -33.47
CA SER A 538 -24.63 3.59 -34.62
C SER A 538 -24.55 4.91 -35.35
N ARG A 539 -23.92 4.88 -36.54
CA ARG A 539 -24.17 5.85 -37.58
C ARG A 539 -25.63 5.70 -38.00
N GLU A 540 -26.44 6.72 -37.76
CA GLU A 540 -27.63 6.98 -38.55
C GLU A 540 -27.63 8.46 -38.91
N THR A 541 -27.46 8.66 -40.23
CA THR A 541 -27.72 9.85 -41.09
C THR A 541 -27.20 11.21 -40.67
#